data_AF-A0A535MLY2-F1
#
_entry.id   AF-A0A535MLY2-F1
#
_cell.length_a   1.000
_cell.length_b   1.000
_cell.length_c   1.000
_cell.angle_alpha   90.00
_cell.angle_beta   90.00
_cell.angle_gamma   90.00
#
_symmetry.space_group_name_H-M   'P 1'
#
loop_
_entity.id
_entity.type
_entity.pdbx_description
1 polymer ?
#
loop_
_entity_poly.entity_id
_entity_poly.type
_entity_poly.pdbx_seq_one_letter_code
_entity_poly.pdbx_strand_id
1 'polypeptide(L)'
;MATSDPWPVIHEERRALAADLEGLTDAQWATPSLCAGWTVRDVLGHMTATAKMTPPRFVARFAATTHPPGPIEAMVGEVMLHPEDIRRPLGIAHAYPPEGLMRAADFYKGSNLLLGTKNRIAGLTLTATDVQWSTGSGPEISGPMLDLLLAMTGRKAGLAGLSGPGLATLQSRT
;
A
#
# COMPACT_ATOMS: atom_id res chain seq x y z
N MET A 1 4.66 -12.19 19.75
CA MET A 1 4.10 -13.31 18.98
C MET A 1 5.01 -13.56 17.79
N ALA A 2 5.32 -14.82 17.50
CA ALA A 2 6.17 -15.16 16.36
C ALA A 2 5.63 -14.46 15.11
N THR A 3 6.47 -13.68 14.42
CA THR A 3 6.11 -13.10 13.14
C THR A 3 5.85 -14.27 12.20
N SER A 4 4.59 -14.57 11.93
CA SER A 4 4.21 -15.59 10.97
C SER A 4 4.99 -15.35 9.68
N ASP A 5 5.41 -16.44 9.04
CA ASP A 5 6.04 -16.37 7.73
C ASP A 5 5.13 -15.54 6.79
N PRO A 6 5.62 -14.42 6.22
CA PRO A 6 4.80 -13.55 5.37
C PRO A 6 4.66 -14.08 3.93
N TRP A 7 5.43 -15.10 3.53
CA TRP A 7 5.42 -15.61 2.16
C TRP A 7 4.08 -16.19 1.69
N PRO A 8 3.32 -16.96 2.50
CA PRO A 8 1.99 -17.41 2.13
C PRO A 8 1.05 -16.27 1.71
N VAL A 9 0.99 -15.20 2.50
CA VAL A 9 0.19 -13.99 2.19
C VAL A 9 0.68 -13.35 0.90
N ILE A 10 2.00 -13.18 0.73
CA ILE A 10 2.57 -12.60 -0.49
C ILE A 10 2.18 -13.40 -1.74
N HIS A 11 2.22 -14.72 -1.67
CA HIS A 11 1.84 -15.58 -2.80
C HIS A 11 0.34 -15.56 -3.08
N GLU A 12 -0.49 -15.52 -2.03
CA GLU A 12 -1.94 -15.43 -2.16
C GLU A 12 -2.37 -14.12 -2.79
N GLU A 13 -1.85 -12.99 -2.30
CA GLU A 13 -2.21 -11.67 -2.83
C GLU A 13 -1.77 -11.47 -4.28
N ARG A 14 -0.62 -12.04 -4.66
CA ARG A 14 -0.19 -12.06 -6.07
C ARG A 14 -1.12 -12.89 -6.97
N ARG A 15 -1.60 -14.04 -6.48
CA ARG A 15 -2.58 -14.86 -7.22
C ARG A 15 -3.92 -14.15 -7.34
N ALA A 16 -4.39 -13.52 -6.26
CA ALA A 16 -5.63 -12.76 -6.27
C ALA A 16 -5.57 -11.61 -7.27
N LEU A 17 -4.49 -10.81 -7.25
CA LEU A 17 -4.30 -9.75 -8.24
C LEU A 17 -4.24 -10.32 -9.67
N ALA A 18 -3.54 -11.44 -9.90
CA ALA A 18 -3.50 -12.04 -11.23
C ALA A 18 -4.91 -12.46 -11.73
N ALA A 19 -5.76 -12.99 -10.84
CA ALA A 19 -7.13 -13.36 -11.16
C ALA A 19 -8.00 -12.13 -11.49
N ASP A 20 -7.86 -11.03 -10.75
CA ASP A 20 -8.56 -9.76 -11.04
C ASP A 20 -8.22 -9.22 -12.45
N LEU A 21 -6.99 -9.48 -12.90
CA LEU A 21 -6.43 -8.93 -14.14
C LEU A 21 -6.75 -9.76 -15.39
N GLU A 22 -7.11 -11.05 -15.24
CA GLU A 22 -7.27 -12.01 -16.34
C GLU A 22 -8.34 -11.59 -17.37
N GLY A 23 -9.36 -10.85 -16.92
CA GLY A 23 -10.49 -10.42 -17.75
C GLY A 23 -10.47 -8.95 -18.19
N LEU A 24 -9.39 -8.20 -17.92
CA LEU A 24 -9.39 -6.77 -18.22
C LEU A 24 -9.34 -6.49 -19.72
N THR A 25 -10.23 -5.59 -20.15
CA THR A 25 -10.23 -5.01 -21.50
C THR A 25 -9.06 -4.04 -21.70
N ASP A 26 -8.72 -3.74 -22.95
CA ASP A 26 -7.69 -2.74 -23.27
C ASP A 26 -7.98 -1.35 -22.69
N ALA A 27 -9.26 -0.97 -22.63
CA ALA A 27 -9.67 0.29 -22.01
C ALA A 27 -9.40 0.30 -20.49
N GLN A 28 -9.68 -0.81 -19.80
CA GLN A 28 -9.39 -0.95 -18.37
C GLN A 28 -7.89 -0.97 -18.09
N TRP A 29 -7.08 -1.56 -18.97
CA TRP A 29 -5.61 -1.49 -18.86
C TRP A 29 -5.07 -0.07 -18.97
N ALA A 30 -5.75 0.80 -19.72
CA ALA A 30 -5.38 2.21 -19.90
C ALA A 30 -5.96 3.14 -18.80
N THR A 31 -6.77 2.61 -17.87
CA THR A 31 -7.31 3.38 -16.75
C THR A 31 -6.19 4.03 -15.94
N PRO A 32 -6.27 5.34 -15.63
CA PRO A 32 -5.34 5.99 -14.72
C PRO A 32 -5.36 5.30 -13.34
N SER A 33 -4.18 4.94 -12.84
CA SER A 33 -4.00 4.34 -11.52
C SER A 33 -3.99 5.41 -10.43
N LEU A 34 -3.90 5.00 -9.15
CA LEU A 34 -3.65 5.96 -8.06
C LEU A 34 -2.21 6.50 -8.07
N CYS A 35 -1.28 5.86 -8.79
CA CYS A 35 0.06 6.40 -9.03
C CYS A 35 -0.02 7.50 -10.11
N ALA A 36 0.37 8.73 -9.76
CA ALA A 36 0.25 9.88 -10.64
C ALA A 36 0.96 9.66 -11.99
N GLY A 37 0.21 9.84 -13.08
CA GLY A 37 0.72 9.70 -14.44
C GLY A 37 0.90 8.25 -14.92
N TRP A 38 0.49 7.26 -14.13
CA TRP A 38 0.63 5.84 -14.46
C TRP A 38 -0.74 5.21 -14.70
N THR A 39 -0.82 4.34 -15.70
CA THR A 39 -1.99 3.49 -15.94
C THR A 39 -1.93 2.22 -15.10
N VAL A 40 -3.03 1.45 -15.06
CA VAL A 40 -3.05 0.09 -14.49
C VAL A 40 -1.92 -0.78 -15.06
N ARG A 41 -1.69 -0.68 -16.38
CA ARG A 41 -0.61 -1.42 -17.05
C ARG A 41 0.78 -1.01 -16.55
N ASP A 42 1.01 0.27 -16.29
CA ASP A 42 2.30 0.78 -15.81
C ASP A 42 2.60 0.30 -14.39
N VAL A 43 1.59 0.33 -13.51
CA VAL A 43 1.72 -0.19 -12.13
C VAL A 43 2.07 -1.68 -12.15
N LEU A 44 1.35 -2.49 -12.93
CA LEU A 44 1.68 -3.91 -13.04
C LEU A 44 3.07 -4.14 -13.66
N GLY A 45 3.45 -3.34 -14.66
CA GLY A 45 4.78 -3.35 -15.25
C GLY A 45 5.87 -3.09 -14.21
N HIS A 46 5.66 -2.14 -13.31
CA HIS A 46 6.56 -1.86 -12.19
C HIS A 46 6.65 -3.03 -11.20
N MET A 47 5.51 -3.55 -10.76
CA MET A 47 5.45 -4.69 -9.82
C MET A 47 6.13 -5.95 -10.37
N THR A 48 6.10 -6.15 -11.70
CA THR A 48 6.72 -7.32 -12.35
C THR A 48 8.16 -7.08 -12.80
N ALA A 49 8.57 -5.82 -13.01
CA ALA A 49 9.95 -5.48 -13.32
C ALA A 49 10.89 -5.89 -12.19
N THR A 50 10.46 -5.76 -10.93
CA THR A 50 11.22 -6.23 -9.76
C THR A 50 11.35 -7.77 -9.73
N ALA A 51 10.39 -8.51 -10.29
CA ALA A 51 10.37 -9.97 -10.33
C ALA A 51 11.26 -10.60 -11.44
N LYS A 52 11.66 -9.83 -12.46
CA LYS A 52 12.42 -10.33 -13.64
C LYS A 52 13.91 -9.95 -13.65
N MET A 53 14.46 -9.37 -12.58
CA MET A 53 15.85 -8.87 -12.57
C MET A 53 16.84 -9.91 -12.03
N THR A 54 17.86 -10.25 -12.81
CA THR A 54 19.04 -11.00 -12.35
C THR A 54 19.99 -10.10 -11.55
N PRO A 55 20.75 -10.62 -10.56
CA PRO A 55 21.56 -9.80 -9.63
C PRO A 55 22.52 -8.77 -10.26
N PRO A 56 23.19 -9.03 -11.41
CA PRO A 56 24.09 -8.04 -12.01
C PRO A 56 23.34 -6.83 -12.62
N ARG A 57 22.13 -7.07 -13.16
CA ARG A 57 21.29 -6.02 -13.77
C ARG A 57 20.61 -5.14 -12.73
N PHE A 58 20.42 -5.70 -11.54
CA PHE A 58 19.98 -5.01 -10.33
C PHE A 58 20.96 -3.89 -9.93
N VAL A 59 22.27 -4.18 -9.79
CA VAL A 59 23.29 -3.17 -9.40
C VAL A 59 23.38 -2.01 -10.39
N ALA A 60 23.26 -2.28 -11.69
CA ALA A 60 23.36 -1.26 -12.74
C ALA A 60 22.16 -0.29 -12.76
N ARG A 61 20.94 -0.78 -12.49
CA ARG A 61 19.74 0.10 -12.36
C ARG A 61 19.61 0.72 -10.98
N PHE A 62 20.17 0.10 -9.96
CA PHE A 62 20.31 0.67 -8.62
C PHE A 62 21.12 1.98 -8.62
N ALA A 63 22.14 2.08 -9.48
CA ALA A 63 22.92 3.29 -9.67
C ALA A 63 22.20 4.40 -10.46
N ALA A 64 21.10 4.09 -11.16
CA ALA A 64 20.41 5.01 -12.07
C ALA A 64 19.02 5.48 -11.59
N THR A 65 18.43 4.79 -10.61
CA THR A 65 17.10 5.10 -10.05
C THR A 65 17.07 4.63 -8.60
N THR A 66 16.80 5.52 -7.65
CA THR A 66 16.72 5.22 -6.22
C THR A 66 15.54 4.28 -5.90
N HIS A 67 15.80 2.99 -5.61
CA HIS A 67 15.48 2.25 -4.35
C HIS A 67 15.80 0.72 -4.43
N PRO A 68 16.18 0.03 -3.31
CA PRO A 68 16.80 -1.33 -3.24
C PRO A 68 15.82 -2.50 -2.95
N PRO A 69 16.29 -3.77 -2.77
CA PRO A 69 15.48 -4.83 -2.17
C PRO A 69 15.33 -4.49 -0.67
N GLY A 70 14.08 -4.28 -0.24
CA GLY A 70 13.76 -3.83 1.12
C GLY A 70 13.59 -4.96 2.14
N PRO A 71 13.33 -4.63 3.42
CA PRO A 71 12.88 -5.59 4.41
C PRO A 71 11.62 -6.32 3.91
N ILE A 72 11.37 -7.55 4.38
CA ILE A 72 10.24 -8.37 3.90
C ILE A 72 8.90 -7.65 4.10
N GLU A 73 8.79 -6.80 5.12
CA GLU A 73 7.64 -5.93 5.38
C GLU A 73 7.35 -4.96 4.23
N ALA A 74 8.38 -4.48 3.53
CA ALA A 74 8.19 -3.68 2.32
C ALA A 74 7.60 -4.51 1.18
N MET A 75 7.90 -5.81 1.10
CA MET A 75 7.25 -6.72 0.15
C MET A 75 5.80 -7.02 0.52
N VAL A 76 5.45 -7.06 1.81
CA VAL A 76 4.05 -7.13 2.25
C VAL A 76 3.30 -5.86 1.84
N GLY A 77 3.92 -4.68 2.01
CA GLY A 77 3.38 -3.41 1.51
C GLY A 77 3.19 -3.40 0.00
N GLU A 78 4.16 -3.91 -0.77
CA GLU A 78 4.10 -4.02 -2.24
C GLU A 78 2.85 -4.76 -2.71
N VAL A 79 2.54 -5.91 -2.10
CA VAL A 79 1.41 -6.78 -2.50
C VAL A 79 0.06 -6.36 -1.88
N MET A 80 0.00 -5.24 -1.17
CA MET A 80 -1.25 -4.72 -0.60
C MET A 80 -1.54 -3.30 -1.10
N LEU A 81 -0.51 -2.46 -1.21
CA LEU A 81 -0.67 -1.06 -1.60
C LEU A 81 -0.78 -0.88 -3.12
N HIS A 82 0.12 -1.49 -3.90
CA HIS A 82 0.08 -1.35 -5.36
C HIS A 82 -1.11 -2.03 -6.04
N PRO A 83 -1.61 -3.18 -5.55
CA PRO A 83 -2.89 -3.70 -6.02
C PRO A 83 -4.03 -2.70 -5.82
N GLU A 84 -4.06 -1.92 -4.72
CA GLU A 84 -5.08 -0.87 -4.54
C GLU A 84 -4.91 0.30 -5.52
N ASP A 85 -3.69 0.58 -5.97
CA ASP A 85 -3.43 1.55 -7.03
C ASP A 85 -4.09 1.13 -8.36
N ILE A 86 -4.39 -0.17 -8.52
CA ILE A 86 -5.11 -0.76 -9.67
C ILE A 86 -6.60 -0.97 -9.38
N ARG A 87 -6.93 -1.63 -8.27
CA ARG A 87 -8.28 -2.12 -7.94
C ARG A 87 -9.27 -0.97 -7.75
N ARG A 88 -8.90 0.08 -7.01
CA ARG A 88 -9.83 1.20 -6.74
C ARG A 88 -10.25 1.96 -8.00
N PRO A 89 -9.33 2.36 -8.91
CA PRO A 89 -9.72 2.97 -10.18
C PRO A 89 -10.60 2.08 -11.07
N LEU A 90 -10.49 0.76 -10.93
CA LEU A 90 -11.31 -0.21 -11.65
C LEU A 90 -12.62 -0.57 -10.94
N GLY A 91 -12.86 -0.07 -9.73
CA GLY A 91 -14.02 -0.41 -8.91
C GLY A 91 -14.01 -1.86 -8.40
N ILE A 92 -12.83 -2.50 -8.35
CA ILE A 92 -12.66 -3.87 -7.84
C ILE A 92 -12.48 -3.78 -6.33
N ALA A 93 -13.30 -4.50 -5.57
CA ALA A 93 -13.16 -4.65 -4.13
C ALA A 93 -12.34 -5.90 -3.81
N HIS A 94 -11.44 -5.81 -2.83
CA HIS A 94 -10.65 -6.95 -2.36
C HIS A 94 -10.51 -6.89 -0.84
N ALA A 95 -10.65 -8.05 -0.19
CA ALA A 95 -10.47 -8.19 1.25
C ALA A 95 -9.10 -8.82 1.52
N TYR A 96 -8.23 -8.08 2.21
CA TYR A 96 -6.91 -8.58 2.60
C TYR A 96 -6.96 -9.25 3.98
N PRO A 97 -6.07 -10.21 4.26
CA PRO A 97 -5.90 -10.74 5.61
C PRO A 97 -5.54 -9.64 6.62
N PRO A 98 -6.30 -9.49 7.72
CA PRO A 98 -6.07 -8.48 8.76
C PRO A 98 -4.62 -8.38 9.26
N GLU A 99 -3.99 -9.52 9.50
CA GLU A 99 -2.62 -9.59 9.99
C GLU A 99 -1.60 -8.98 9.02
N GLY A 100 -1.87 -9.09 7.72
CA GLY A 100 -1.05 -8.51 6.67
C GLY A 100 -1.12 -6.99 6.68
N LEU A 101 -2.34 -6.44 6.77
CA LEU A 101 -2.57 -4.99 6.85
C LEU A 101 -1.93 -4.38 8.09
N MET A 102 -2.11 -5.02 9.26
CA MET A 102 -1.49 -4.56 10.51
C MET A 102 0.03 -4.61 10.44
N ARG A 103 0.62 -5.67 9.87
CA ARG A 103 2.07 -5.78 9.68
C ARG A 103 2.63 -4.69 8.77
N ALA A 104 1.96 -4.40 7.66
CA ALA A 104 2.34 -3.31 6.76
C ALA A 104 2.25 -1.95 7.46
N ALA A 105 1.15 -1.69 8.19
CA ALA A 105 0.99 -0.44 8.92
C ALA A 105 2.03 -0.26 10.03
N ASP A 106 2.36 -1.30 10.77
CA ASP A 106 3.41 -1.29 11.80
C ASP A 106 4.79 -1.00 11.22
N PHE A 107 5.07 -1.48 10.01
CA PHE A 107 6.30 -1.14 9.29
C PHE A 107 6.33 0.33 8.85
N TYR A 108 5.25 0.81 8.22
CA TYR A 108 5.23 2.16 7.66
C TYR A 108 5.08 3.26 8.71
N LYS A 109 4.38 3.03 9.83
CA LYS A 109 4.14 4.06 10.87
C LYS A 109 5.44 4.69 11.42
N GLY A 110 6.52 3.92 11.45
CA GLY A 110 7.84 4.38 11.91
C GLY A 110 8.73 5.00 10.84
N SER A 111 8.35 4.95 9.56
CA SER A 111 9.25 5.22 8.43
C SER A 111 8.93 6.53 7.70
N ASN A 112 9.99 7.30 7.42
CA ASN A 112 9.97 8.43 6.48
C ASN A 112 10.76 8.12 5.19
N LEU A 113 11.58 7.07 5.18
CA LEU A 113 12.57 6.81 4.12
C LEU A 113 11.96 6.48 2.75
N LEU A 114 10.68 6.14 2.70
CA LEU A 114 9.98 5.74 1.47
C LEU A 114 8.76 6.62 1.19
N LEU A 115 7.88 6.83 2.18
CA LEU A 115 6.54 7.39 1.94
C LEU A 115 6.20 8.60 2.82
N GLY A 116 7.15 9.08 3.65
CA GLY A 116 6.90 10.20 4.57
C GLY A 116 5.83 9.93 5.65
N THR A 117 5.50 8.67 5.89
CA THR A 117 4.39 8.24 6.74
C THR A 117 4.49 8.77 8.17
N LYS A 118 5.68 8.68 8.79
CA LYS A 118 5.88 9.17 10.17
C LYS A 118 5.55 10.65 10.31
N ASN A 119 5.94 11.48 9.34
CA ASN A 119 5.59 12.90 9.34
C ASN A 119 4.11 13.13 9.09
N ARG A 120 3.51 12.36 8.16
CA ARG A 120 2.10 12.47 7.81
C ARG A 120 1.18 12.23 9.01
N ILE A 121 1.46 11.19 9.81
CA ILE A 121 0.63 10.80 10.96
C ILE A 121 1.03 11.48 12.28
N ALA A 122 2.05 12.34 12.29
CA ALA A 122 2.56 12.93 13.53
C ALA A 122 1.49 13.73 14.29
N GLY A 123 1.31 13.45 15.59
CA GLY A 123 0.33 14.12 16.45
C GLY A 123 -1.13 13.74 16.17
N LEU A 124 -1.36 12.59 15.53
CA LEU A 124 -2.69 12.02 15.28
C LEU A 124 -2.79 10.64 15.93
N THR A 125 -4.01 10.24 16.26
CA THR A 125 -4.33 8.85 16.64
C THR A 125 -5.06 8.20 15.46
N LEU A 126 -4.55 7.08 14.96
CA LEU A 126 -5.23 6.27 13.94
C LEU A 126 -5.77 5.00 14.62
N THR A 127 -7.06 4.72 14.46
CA THR A 127 -7.74 3.57 15.08
C THR A 127 -8.54 2.80 14.03
N ALA A 128 -8.20 1.54 13.81
CA ALA A 128 -8.95 0.68 12.89
C ALA A 128 -10.31 0.26 13.49
N THR A 129 -11.36 0.24 12.66
CA THR A 129 -12.73 -0.14 13.09
C THR A 129 -13.03 -1.62 12.92
N ASP A 130 -12.27 -2.31 12.07
CA ASP A 130 -12.46 -3.69 11.63
C ASP A 130 -11.43 -4.67 12.22
N VAL A 131 -10.36 -4.15 12.84
CA VAL A 131 -9.31 -4.94 13.52
C VAL A 131 -8.86 -4.24 14.80
N GLN A 132 -8.29 -4.99 15.74
CA GLN A 132 -7.73 -4.43 16.98
C GLN A 132 -6.35 -3.81 16.75
N TRP A 133 -6.33 -2.62 16.13
CA TRP A 133 -5.10 -1.88 15.83
C TRP A 133 -5.28 -0.38 16.05
N SER A 134 -4.31 0.25 16.71
CA SER A 134 -4.26 1.72 16.87
C SER A 134 -2.80 2.20 17.01
N THR A 135 -2.55 3.45 16.63
CA THR A 135 -1.23 4.07 16.83
C THR A 135 -1.30 5.59 16.99
N GLY A 136 -0.28 6.14 17.67
CA GLY A 136 -0.09 7.58 17.80
C GLY A 136 -0.75 8.17 19.05
N SER A 137 -0.84 9.49 19.05
CA SER A 137 -1.46 10.28 20.11
C SER A 137 -1.90 11.63 19.55
N GLY A 138 -3.07 12.11 19.97
CA GLY A 138 -3.70 13.33 19.45
C GLY A 138 -5.12 13.10 18.92
N PRO A 139 -5.68 14.04 18.14
CA PRO A 139 -7.01 13.90 17.55
C PRO A 139 -7.17 12.60 16.76
N GLU A 140 -8.28 11.89 16.99
CA GLU A 140 -8.53 10.57 16.40
C GLU A 140 -8.97 10.63 14.94
N ILE A 141 -8.54 9.61 14.21
CA ILE A 141 -8.98 9.23 12.88
C ILE A 141 -9.36 7.76 12.93
N SER A 142 -10.58 7.44 12.54
CA SER A 142 -11.13 6.10 12.61
C SER A 142 -11.72 5.68 11.27
N GLY A 143 -11.53 4.41 10.92
CA GLY A 143 -12.07 3.78 9.71
C GLY A 143 -11.47 2.39 9.45
N PRO A 144 -11.78 1.76 8.30
CA PRO A 144 -11.23 0.46 7.94
C PRO A 144 -9.70 0.46 7.90
N MET A 145 -9.07 -0.65 8.29
CA MET A 145 -7.61 -0.77 8.35
C MET A 145 -6.94 -0.47 7.00
N LEU A 146 -7.54 -0.94 5.90
CA LEU A 146 -7.04 -0.68 4.55
C LEU A 146 -7.04 0.82 4.22
N ASP A 147 -8.11 1.53 4.56
CA ASP A 147 -8.24 2.97 4.31
C ASP A 147 -7.23 3.77 5.14
N LEU A 148 -7.01 3.40 6.40
CA LEU A 148 -5.96 3.98 7.24
C LEU A 148 -4.57 3.75 6.63
N LEU A 149 -4.27 2.53 6.19
CA LEU A 149 -3.00 2.18 5.57
C LEU A 149 -2.76 2.96 4.26
N LEU A 150 -3.78 3.09 3.42
CA LEU A 150 -3.71 3.88 2.18
C LEU A 150 -3.47 5.36 2.51
N ALA A 151 -4.27 5.96 3.39
CA ALA A 151 -4.15 7.37 3.73
C ALA A 151 -2.80 7.70 4.39
N MET A 152 -2.35 6.89 5.36
CA MET A 152 -1.08 7.14 6.04
C MET A 152 0.13 6.99 5.12
N THR A 153 0.01 6.19 4.05
CA THR A 153 1.05 6.01 3.02
C THR A 153 0.96 7.01 1.87
N GLY A 154 0.07 8.00 1.94
CA GLY A 154 -0.04 9.10 0.98
C GLY A 154 -1.10 8.91 -0.11
N ARG A 155 -1.90 7.85 -0.05
CA ARG A 155 -2.96 7.58 -1.04
C ARG A 155 -4.26 8.23 -0.61
N LYS A 156 -4.63 9.32 -1.27
CA LYS A 156 -5.88 10.07 -1.03
C LYS A 156 -7.15 9.22 -1.11
N ALA A 157 -7.12 8.15 -1.91
CA ALA A 157 -8.24 7.23 -2.05
C ALA A 157 -8.67 6.58 -0.72
N GLY A 158 -7.76 6.45 0.26
CA GLY A 158 -8.11 5.95 1.59
C GLY A 158 -8.92 6.94 2.43
N LEU A 159 -8.84 8.25 2.17
CA LEU A 159 -9.48 9.26 3.01
C LEU A 159 -11.01 9.16 3.04
N ALA A 160 -11.63 8.62 1.98
CA ALA A 160 -13.09 8.55 1.85
C ALA A 160 -13.76 7.62 2.88
N GLY A 161 -13.05 6.61 3.38
CA GLY A 161 -13.55 5.70 4.42
C GLY A 161 -13.20 6.12 5.85
N LEU A 162 -12.57 7.28 6.03
CA LEU A 162 -12.10 7.75 7.32
C LEU A 162 -13.00 8.83 7.91
N SER A 163 -13.02 8.91 9.24
CA SER A 163 -13.79 9.88 10.01
C SER A 163 -13.03 10.30 11.27
N GLY A 164 -13.49 11.35 11.95
CA GLY A 164 -12.94 11.78 13.24
C GLY A 164 -12.24 13.14 13.20
N PRO A 165 -11.95 13.71 14.39
CA PRO A 165 -11.44 15.08 14.52
C PRO A 165 -10.04 15.31 13.93
N GLY A 166 -9.25 14.26 13.71
CA GLY A 166 -7.94 14.35 13.06
C GLY A 166 -7.97 14.35 11.53
N LEU A 167 -9.12 14.06 10.90
CA LEU A 167 -9.20 13.78 9.46
C LEU A 167 -8.74 14.96 8.59
N ALA A 168 -9.19 16.19 8.91
CA ALA A 168 -8.80 17.38 8.17
C ALA A 168 -7.28 17.61 8.19
N THR A 169 -6.64 17.33 9.32
CA THR A 169 -5.18 17.40 9.46
C THR A 169 -4.48 16.36 8.59
N LEU A 170 -4.95 15.10 8.59
CA LEU A 170 -4.37 14.06 7.74
C LEU A 170 -4.55 14.39 6.26
N GLN A 171 -5.73 14.85 5.85
CA GLN A 171 -6.03 15.25 4.47
C GLN A 171 -5.08 16.36 3.98
N SER A 172 -4.69 17.31 4.83
CA SER A 172 -3.74 18.37 4.47
C SER A 172 -2.30 17.87 4.22
N ARG A 173 -1.99 16.63 4.64
CA ARG A 173 -0.64 16.02 4.59
C ARG A 173 -0.56 14.84 3.60
N THR A 174 -1.67 14.52 2.94
CA THR A 174 -1.81 13.43 1.94
C THR A 174 -1.94 14.04 0.56
#